data_AF-A0A6N4AHA3-F1
#
_entry.id   AF-A0A6N4AHA3-F1
#
_cell.length_a   1.000
_cell.length_b   1.000
_cell.length_c   1.000
_cell.angle_alpha   90.00
_cell.angle_beta   90.00
_cell.angle_gamma   90.00
#
_symmetry.space_group_name_H-M   'P 1'
#
loop_
_entity.id
_entity.type
_entity.pdbx_description
1 polymer ?
#
loop_
_entity_poly.entity_id
_entity_poly.type
_entity_poly.pdbx_seq_one_letter_code
_entity_poly.pdbx_strand_id
1 'polypeptide(L)'
;MNLKTKLLFSFFIIGSLLLVNCQVEDLQESASKRNPYAPIVSKEFKEFEKLPGLLSEIIPNHGLSIRNKNTDPHYQFEIDSTAVIQITNNGIAYYTMSITRENQEDGVFENLVVFDDGNEKKAIIVKYKPDASFLSRFELNPDAQFSGKFNMTELERSNLASRLTSATKCFISTHLYCTNNNPPTLAGKGCYTNKDEGAHVKSITSVNCFEIIINEPEPYLNNTFVLNPINDAGGGNPDIATSIATHPVFMGIIDFRFIRRLTPEQKAWWNNANNNNAAVAVILNYLKDNTSNHSYVNNQLILDGDISSEARIFGRWAIDYLRTHPSITIGKFQNWFMVPDEGRDFLYDENFWENPNLNFPQQDLPSWDDFENAYPSESSSQLYGVVGGEVAKAQIDYPEATVNGCALKVSRALNYSGVIIPRIITSNGYPGTLKGADGKYYFLNAKSLNKWMRETFDTNPATDSTPINENHYHFTADDGGSNGENFPTLVDGKKGIFSMVSTNPQWSSGHADIINDDGTCKSGCHFQDNPPAPIDYIDIWVLE
;
A
#
# COMPACT_ATOMS: atom_id res chain seq x y z
N MET A 1 -38.86 -46.56 -57.07
CA MET A 1 -39.07 -45.28 -57.77
C MET A 1 -40.56 -44.96 -57.72
N ASN A 2 -40.99 -43.95 -56.96
CA ASN A 2 -42.32 -43.35 -57.15
C ASN A 2 -42.49 -42.01 -56.41
N LEU A 3 -42.35 -40.95 -57.20
CA LEU A 3 -43.20 -39.74 -57.31
C LEU A 3 -43.78 -38.99 -56.08
N LYS A 4 -43.39 -39.29 -54.83
CA LYS A 4 -43.83 -38.52 -53.65
C LYS A 4 -42.72 -37.78 -52.88
N THR A 5 -41.45 -37.86 -53.32
CA THR A 5 -40.31 -37.22 -52.62
C THR A 5 -39.56 -36.17 -53.44
N LYS A 6 -40.20 -35.60 -54.47
CA LYS A 6 -39.68 -34.41 -55.19
C LYS A 6 -40.60 -33.17 -55.11
N LEU A 7 -41.75 -33.25 -54.43
CA LEU A 7 -42.70 -32.14 -54.30
C LEU A 7 -42.58 -31.34 -52.98
N LEU A 8 -41.62 -31.65 -52.12
CA LEU A 8 -41.40 -30.96 -50.84
C LEU A 8 -40.16 -30.05 -50.82
N PHE A 9 -39.42 -29.95 -51.93
CA PHE A 9 -38.25 -29.05 -52.04
C PHE A 9 -38.48 -27.82 -52.95
N SER A 10 -39.68 -27.63 -53.51
CA SER A 10 -40.01 -26.47 -54.36
C SER A 10 -41.06 -25.52 -53.77
N PHE A 11 -41.51 -25.72 -52.53
CA PHE A 11 -42.48 -24.83 -51.86
C PHE A 11 -41.89 -23.94 -50.75
N PHE A 12 -40.57 -23.96 -50.52
CA PHE A 12 -39.91 -23.14 -49.49
C PHE A 12 -39.02 -22.00 -50.03
N ILE A 13 -39.11 -21.65 -51.32
CA ILE A 13 -38.34 -20.55 -51.94
C ILE A 13 -39.24 -19.46 -52.59
N ILE A 14 -40.57 -19.53 -52.44
CA ILE A 14 -41.50 -18.51 -53.00
C ILE A 14 -42.35 -17.88 -51.88
N GLY A 15 -41.70 -17.53 -50.77
CA GLY A 15 -42.34 -16.91 -49.60
C GLY A 15 -41.56 -15.76 -48.96
N SER A 16 -40.55 -15.20 -49.64
CA SER A 16 -39.70 -14.14 -49.04
C SER A 16 -39.26 -13.04 -50.03
N LEU A 17 -40.02 -12.81 -51.11
CA LEU A 17 -39.66 -11.84 -52.16
C LEU A 17 -40.76 -10.83 -52.54
N LEU A 18 -41.75 -10.61 -51.68
CA LEU A 18 -42.82 -9.64 -51.94
C LEU A 18 -43.17 -8.82 -50.69
N LEU A 19 -42.29 -7.91 -50.27
CA LEU A 19 -42.67 -6.67 -49.55
C LEU A 19 -41.52 -5.64 -49.60
N VAL A 20 -41.12 -5.18 -50.79
CA VAL A 20 -40.46 -3.85 -50.93
C VAL A 20 -40.87 -3.24 -52.27
N ASN A 21 -41.90 -2.39 -52.24
CA ASN A 21 -42.03 -1.25 -53.14
C ASN A 21 -43.03 -0.27 -52.52
N CYS A 22 -42.52 0.81 -51.93
CA CYS A 22 -43.29 2.04 -51.79
C CYS A 22 -42.37 3.21 -52.11
N GLN A 23 -42.97 4.18 -52.78
CA GLN A 23 -42.35 5.19 -53.62
C GLN A 23 -41.53 6.21 -52.84
N VAL A 24 -40.53 6.74 -53.53
CA VAL A 24 -39.77 7.93 -53.15
C VAL A 24 -40.60 9.14 -53.56
N GLU A 25 -41.13 9.87 -52.58
CA GLU A 25 -41.51 11.27 -52.70
C GLU A 25 -40.90 12.06 -51.53
N ASP A 26 -40.30 13.19 -51.89
CA ASP A 26 -39.42 14.03 -51.09
C ASP A 26 -39.99 14.43 -49.73
N LEU A 27 -39.31 14.03 -48.67
CA LEU A 27 -39.22 14.82 -47.44
C LEU A 27 -37.76 15.10 -47.15
N GLN A 28 -37.45 16.39 -47.25
CA GLN A 28 -36.18 17.04 -46.99
C GLN A 28 -35.77 16.81 -45.52
N GLU A 29 -35.20 15.64 -45.23
CA GLU A 29 -34.57 15.37 -43.95
C GLU A 29 -33.21 16.07 -43.97
N SER A 30 -33.18 17.27 -43.39
CA SER A 30 -31.96 18.02 -43.18
C SER A 30 -30.95 17.11 -42.48
N ALA A 31 -29.86 16.80 -43.18
CA ALA A 31 -28.70 16.15 -42.59
C ALA A 31 -28.22 16.98 -41.38
N SER A 32 -28.66 16.61 -40.19
CA SER A 32 -28.04 17.06 -38.95
C SER A 32 -26.67 16.40 -38.91
N LYS A 33 -25.64 17.20 -39.18
CA LYS A 33 -24.24 16.82 -39.06
C LYS A 33 -24.04 16.25 -37.64
N ARG A 34 -23.81 14.94 -37.56
CA ARG A 34 -23.34 14.26 -36.33
C ARG A 34 -22.10 15.01 -35.84
N ASN A 35 -22.11 15.52 -34.61
CA ASN A 35 -20.92 16.03 -33.94
C ASN A 35 -20.36 14.90 -33.04
N PRO A 36 -19.28 14.19 -33.43
CA PRO A 36 -18.87 12.95 -32.77
C PRO A 36 -17.85 13.16 -31.63
N TYR A 37 -17.60 14.39 -31.19
CA TYR A 37 -16.57 14.65 -30.17
C TYR A 37 -17.19 14.64 -28.77
N ALA A 38 -16.94 13.56 -28.02
CA ALA A 38 -17.03 13.64 -26.56
C ALA A 38 -16.04 14.73 -26.11
N PRO A 39 -16.49 15.79 -25.41
CA PRO A 39 -15.64 16.91 -25.04
C PRO A 39 -14.67 16.58 -23.91
N ILE A 40 -14.65 15.34 -23.41
CA ILE A 40 -13.71 14.86 -22.39
C ILE A 40 -13.15 13.50 -22.81
N VAL A 41 -11.82 13.39 -22.85
CA VAL A 41 -11.08 12.20 -23.29
C VAL A 41 -9.96 11.92 -22.30
N SER A 42 -9.82 10.67 -21.85
CA SER A 42 -8.70 10.20 -21.01
C SER A 42 -7.89 9.16 -21.78
N LYS A 43 -6.57 9.37 -21.91
CA LYS A 43 -5.62 8.46 -22.58
C LYS A 43 -4.21 8.63 -21.99
N GLU A 44 -3.29 7.74 -22.36
CA GLU A 44 -1.87 7.94 -22.06
C GLU A 44 -1.32 9.17 -22.78
N PHE A 45 -0.31 9.81 -22.19
CA PHE A 45 0.31 11.03 -22.72
C PHE A 45 0.73 10.91 -24.19
N LYS A 46 1.32 9.77 -24.58
CA LYS A 46 1.85 9.52 -25.93
C LYS A 46 0.76 9.39 -26.99
N GLU A 47 -0.48 9.13 -26.59
CA GLU A 47 -1.61 8.98 -27.51
C GLU A 47 -2.18 10.32 -27.98
N PHE A 48 -1.77 11.44 -27.37
CA PHE A 48 -2.20 12.78 -27.77
C PHE A 48 -1.20 13.41 -28.74
N GLU A 49 -1.47 13.39 -30.05
CA GLU A 49 -0.54 13.88 -31.08
C GLU A 49 -0.03 15.31 -30.85
N LYS A 50 -0.88 16.22 -30.34
CA LYS A 50 -0.54 17.64 -30.15
C LYS A 50 0.17 17.94 -28.83
N LEU A 51 -0.03 17.13 -27.80
CA LEU A 51 0.41 17.43 -26.44
C LEU A 51 1.94 17.42 -26.25
N PRO A 52 2.71 16.44 -26.79
CA PRO A 52 4.17 16.46 -26.69
C PRO A 52 4.79 17.73 -27.27
N GLY A 53 4.34 18.15 -28.45
CA GLY A 53 4.81 19.38 -29.09
C GLY A 53 4.47 20.62 -28.26
N LEU A 54 3.21 20.73 -27.85
CA LEU A 54 2.73 21.84 -27.02
C LEU A 54 3.50 21.96 -25.70
N LEU A 55 3.71 20.84 -25.00
CA LEU A 55 4.45 20.80 -23.74
C LEU A 55 5.92 21.20 -23.93
N SER A 56 6.57 20.69 -24.98
CA SER A 56 7.98 21.02 -25.28
C SER A 56 8.20 22.49 -25.62
N GLU A 57 7.19 23.17 -26.16
CA GLU A 57 7.25 24.59 -26.50
C GLU A 57 7.02 25.50 -25.30
N ILE A 58 6.21 25.07 -24.33
CA ILE A 58 5.85 25.85 -23.13
C ILE A 58 6.86 25.62 -22.01
N ILE A 59 7.41 24.41 -21.88
CA ILE A 59 8.34 24.04 -20.81
C ILE A 59 9.68 23.57 -21.41
N PRO A 60 10.66 24.49 -21.58
CA PRO A 60 11.97 24.15 -22.15
C PRO A 60 12.71 23.12 -21.28
N ASN A 61 13.37 22.14 -21.90
CA ASN A 61 14.19 21.09 -21.27
C ASN A 61 13.46 20.02 -20.42
N HIS A 62 12.13 19.88 -20.49
CA HIS A 62 11.46 18.72 -19.89
C HIS A 62 11.60 17.47 -20.77
N GLY A 63 12.47 16.55 -20.35
CA GLY A 63 12.36 15.14 -20.75
C GLY A 63 11.32 14.46 -19.87
N LEU A 64 10.41 13.69 -20.46
CA LEU A 64 9.31 12.95 -19.79
C LEU A 64 9.77 11.86 -18.78
N SER A 65 11.01 11.91 -18.30
CA SER A 65 11.56 10.98 -17.31
C SER A 65 12.80 11.51 -16.57
N ILE A 66 13.10 12.82 -16.60
CA ILE A 66 14.35 13.34 -16.03
C ILE A 66 14.04 14.54 -15.15
N ARG A 67 14.31 14.41 -13.83
CA ARG A 67 14.41 15.49 -12.84
C ARG A 67 14.90 16.77 -13.54
N ASN A 68 14.04 17.77 -13.65
CA ASN A 68 14.41 19.00 -14.32
C ASN A 68 15.52 19.66 -13.49
N LYS A 69 16.70 19.90 -14.08
CA LYS A 69 17.82 20.61 -13.43
C LYS A 69 17.58 22.13 -13.34
N ASN A 70 16.32 22.57 -13.41
CA ASN A 70 15.98 23.98 -13.31
C ASN A 70 16.10 24.44 -11.84
N THR A 71 16.81 25.54 -11.62
CA THR A 71 17.03 26.12 -10.29
C THR A 71 15.82 26.88 -9.75
N ASP A 72 14.82 27.16 -10.59
CA ASP A 72 13.56 27.78 -10.17
C ASP A 72 12.59 26.72 -9.58
N PRO A 73 12.20 26.83 -8.30
CA PRO A 73 11.26 25.92 -7.64
C PRO A 73 9.94 25.75 -8.39
N HIS A 74 9.48 26.75 -9.15
CA HIS A 74 8.21 26.68 -9.89
C HIS A 74 8.21 25.58 -10.96
N TYR A 75 9.37 25.22 -11.50
CA TYR A 75 9.56 24.20 -12.53
C TYR A 75 10.08 22.86 -11.98
N GLN A 76 10.27 22.74 -10.67
CA GLN A 76 10.71 21.50 -10.01
C GLN A 76 9.51 20.59 -9.72
N PHE A 77 8.95 19.99 -10.78
CA PHE A 77 7.90 18.98 -10.67
C PHE A 77 8.09 17.88 -11.71
N GLU A 78 7.56 16.68 -11.43
CA GLU A 78 7.47 15.56 -12.36
C GLU A 78 6.04 15.43 -12.86
N ILE A 79 5.85 15.19 -14.16
CA ILE A 79 4.54 15.01 -14.79
C ILE A 79 4.23 13.51 -14.86
N ASP A 80 3.05 13.12 -14.37
CA ASP A 80 2.53 11.78 -14.60
C ASP A 80 2.01 11.66 -16.04
N SER A 81 2.62 10.76 -16.81
CA SER A 81 2.31 10.54 -18.22
C SER A 81 1.32 9.39 -18.46
N THR A 82 0.90 8.69 -17.40
CA THR A 82 0.05 7.48 -17.50
C THR A 82 -1.41 7.80 -17.76
N ALA A 83 -1.91 8.94 -17.29
CA ALA A 83 -3.29 9.36 -17.50
C ALA A 83 -3.37 10.88 -17.72
N VAL A 84 -3.74 11.27 -18.93
CA VAL A 84 -3.97 12.66 -19.31
C VAL A 84 -5.44 12.86 -19.66
N ILE A 85 -6.07 13.86 -19.03
CA ILE A 85 -7.46 14.25 -19.33
C ILE A 85 -7.45 15.46 -20.27
N GLN A 86 -7.99 15.29 -21.48
CA GLN A 86 -8.27 16.38 -22.40
C GLN A 86 -9.74 16.82 -22.24
N ILE A 87 -9.97 18.12 -22.04
CA ILE A 87 -11.28 18.76 -22.14
C ILE A 87 -11.30 19.69 -23.35
N THR A 88 -12.32 19.61 -24.19
CA THR A 88 -12.56 20.58 -25.27
C THR A 88 -13.72 21.49 -24.90
N ASN A 89 -13.43 22.78 -24.72
CA ASN A 89 -14.41 23.80 -24.41
C ASN A 89 -14.23 25.00 -25.34
N ASN A 90 -15.30 25.49 -25.98
CA ASN A 90 -15.27 26.58 -26.95
C ASN A 90 -14.22 26.42 -28.06
N GLY A 91 -13.95 25.18 -28.49
CA GLY A 91 -12.96 24.88 -29.54
C GLY A 91 -11.50 24.81 -29.06
N ILE A 92 -11.23 25.10 -27.78
CA ILE A 92 -9.91 25.02 -27.16
C ILE A 92 -9.76 23.67 -26.45
N ALA A 93 -8.62 23.01 -26.64
CA ALA A 93 -8.28 21.76 -25.96
C ALA A 93 -7.38 22.05 -24.75
N TYR A 94 -7.83 21.62 -23.57
CA TYR A 94 -7.13 21.72 -22.30
C TYR A 94 -6.68 20.34 -21.85
N TYR A 95 -5.38 20.15 -21.64
CA TYR A 95 -4.81 18.90 -21.18
C TYR A 95 -4.44 19.02 -19.71
N THR A 96 -5.05 18.22 -18.85
CA THR A 96 -4.77 18.16 -17.41
C THR A 96 -3.99 16.90 -17.09
N MET A 97 -2.88 17.06 -16.39
CA MET A 97 -1.97 15.99 -15.99
C MET A 97 -1.65 16.13 -14.50
N SER A 98 -1.54 15.03 -13.77
CA SER A 98 -1.04 15.09 -12.39
C SER A 98 0.43 15.50 -12.38
N ILE A 99 0.83 16.36 -11.44
CA ILE A 99 2.23 16.69 -11.19
C ILE A 99 2.61 16.46 -9.75
N THR A 100 3.89 16.20 -9.52
CA THR A 100 4.41 15.90 -8.18
C THR A 100 5.68 16.70 -7.89
N ARG A 101 5.87 17.12 -6.63
CA ARG A 101 7.05 17.87 -6.18
C ARG A 101 7.71 17.23 -4.97
N GLU A 102 9.02 17.41 -4.78
CA GLU A 102 9.74 16.84 -3.64
C GLU A 102 9.19 17.35 -2.29
N ASN A 103 8.97 18.66 -2.18
CA ASN A 103 8.54 19.37 -0.96
C ASN A 103 7.07 19.83 -1.02
N GLN A 104 6.18 18.98 -1.54
CA GLN A 104 4.76 19.28 -1.62
C GLN A 104 4.13 19.32 -0.21
N GLU A 105 3.27 20.30 0.04
CA GLU A 105 2.51 20.42 1.29
C GLU A 105 1.64 19.16 1.52
N ASP A 106 1.42 18.79 2.79
CA ASP A 106 0.57 17.65 3.11
C ASP A 106 -0.92 17.95 2.85
N GLY A 107 -1.66 16.92 2.41
CA GLY A 107 -3.09 17.01 2.15
C GLY A 107 -3.45 17.84 0.92
N VAL A 108 -2.51 18.02 -0.02
CA VAL A 108 -2.78 18.68 -1.31
C VAL A 108 -2.27 17.86 -2.50
N PHE A 109 -2.90 18.04 -3.66
CA PHE A 109 -2.43 17.48 -4.93
C PHE A 109 -2.33 18.59 -5.99
N GLU A 110 -1.44 18.42 -6.96
CA GLU A 110 -1.20 19.41 -8.00
C GLU A 110 -1.45 18.81 -9.39
N ASN A 111 -2.04 19.60 -10.28
CA ASN A 111 -2.17 19.24 -11.69
C ASN A 111 -1.57 20.33 -12.57
N LEU A 112 -0.95 19.94 -13.67
CA LEU A 112 -0.54 20.83 -14.75
C LEU A 112 -1.62 20.83 -15.83
N VAL A 113 -2.12 22.02 -16.15
CA VAL A 113 -3.09 22.28 -17.21
C VAL A 113 -2.38 23.01 -18.34
N VAL A 114 -2.42 22.45 -19.54
CA VAL A 114 -1.75 22.99 -20.73
C VAL A 114 -2.76 23.20 -21.84
N PHE A 115 -2.72 24.35 -22.52
CA PHE A 115 -3.62 24.64 -23.64
C PHE A 115 -3.02 25.66 -24.62
N ASP A 116 -3.63 25.72 -25.80
CA ASP A 116 -3.36 26.67 -26.88
C ASP A 116 -4.71 27.24 -27.33
N ASP A 117 -4.93 28.53 -27.08
CA ASP A 117 -6.17 29.23 -27.46
C ASP A 117 -6.10 29.91 -28.84
N GLY A 118 -5.00 29.72 -29.57
CA GLY A 118 -4.72 30.33 -30.87
C GLY A 118 -4.04 31.70 -30.77
N ASN A 119 -4.09 32.37 -29.61
CA ASN A 119 -3.35 33.60 -29.34
C ASN A 119 -2.09 33.29 -28.52
N GLU A 120 -2.24 32.50 -27.46
CA GLU A 120 -1.17 32.16 -26.53
C GLU A 120 -1.18 30.67 -26.16
N LYS A 121 0.02 30.15 -25.90
CA LYS A 121 0.24 28.80 -25.36
C LYS A 121 0.56 28.93 -23.88
N LYS A 122 -0.23 28.30 -23.01
CA LYS A 122 -0.14 28.47 -21.54
C LYS A 122 -0.03 27.14 -20.81
N ALA A 123 0.70 27.18 -19.70
CA ALA A 123 0.77 26.12 -18.71
C ALA A 123 0.44 26.69 -17.33
N ILE A 124 -0.44 26.01 -16.61
CA ILE A 124 -0.94 26.46 -15.31
C ILE A 124 -0.91 25.29 -14.34
N ILE A 125 -0.36 25.51 -13.16
CA ILE A 125 -0.39 24.58 -12.06
C ILE A 125 -1.62 24.86 -11.22
N VAL A 126 -2.44 23.85 -10.97
CA VAL A 126 -3.59 23.92 -10.09
C VAL A 126 -3.31 23.08 -8.85
N LYS A 127 -3.24 23.71 -7.69
CA LYS A 127 -2.99 23.07 -6.39
C LYS A 127 -4.31 22.92 -5.66
N TYR A 128 -4.70 21.71 -5.33
CA TYR A 128 -5.98 21.35 -4.71
C TYR A 128 -5.77 20.88 -3.27
N LYS A 129 -6.62 21.34 -2.36
CA LYS A 129 -6.72 20.89 -0.97
C LYS A 129 -8.12 20.30 -0.75
N PRO A 130 -8.31 18.98 -0.90
CA PRO A 130 -9.62 18.35 -0.75
C PRO A 130 -10.21 18.58 0.65
N ASP A 131 -11.55 18.65 0.73
CA ASP A 131 -12.26 18.52 2.00
C ASP A 131 -12.59 17.05 2.30
N ALA A 132 -12.91 16.75 3.56
CA ALA A 132 -13.23 15.39 4.00
C ALA A 132 -14.37 14.76 3.19
N SER A 133 -15.33 15.54 2.71
CA SER A 133 -16.47 15.02 1.96
C SER A 133 -16.11 14.58 0.55
N PHE A 134 -15.16 15.26 -0.12
CA PHE A 134 -14.66 14.83 -1.42
C PHE A 134 -13.94 13.50 -1.31
N LEU A 135 -13.07 13.39 -0.30
CA LEU A 135 -12.28 12.18 -0.05
C LEU A 135 -13.20 10.96 0.08
N SER A 136 -14.28 11.06 0.87
CA SER A 136 -15.28 9.99 1.03
C SER A 136 -16.05 9.66 -0.25
N ARG A 137 -16.26 10.63 -1.15
CA ARG A 137 -16.99 10.40 -2.41
C ARG A 137 -16.09 9.82 -3.49
N PHE A 138 -14.84 10.28 -3.57
CA PHE A 138 -13.87 9.84 -4.56
C PHE A 138 -13.55 8.35 -4.43
N GLU A 139 -13.49 7.85 -3.21
CA GLU A 139 -13.31 6.42 -2.91
C GLU A 139 -14.41 5.52 -3.50
N LEU A 140 -15.66 5.99 -3.50
CA LEU A 140 -16.79 5.24 -4.03
C LEU A 140 -16.94 5.40 -5.56
N ASN A 141 -16.46 6.52 -6.06
CA ASN A 141 -16.55 6.88 -7.47
C ASN A 141 -15.37 7.78 -7.83
N PRO A 142 -14.39 7.30 -8.62
CA PRO A 142 -13.28 8.13 -9.09
C PRO A 142 -13.73 9.37 -9.89
N ASP A 143 -14.97 9.39 -10.40
CA ASP A 143 -15.60 10.54 -11.05
C ASP A 143 -16.32 11.49 -10.05
N ALA A 144 -16.09 11.33 -8.74
CA ALA A 144 -16.74 12.15 -7.71
C ALA A 144 -16.42 13.64 -7.89
N GLN A 145 -17.43 14.48 -7.66
CA GLN A 145 -17.25 15.93 -7.67
C GLN A 145 -16.22 16.35 -6.62
N PHE A 146 -15.17 17.04 -7.07
CA PHE A 146 -14.22 17.72 -6.20
C PHE A 146 -14.91 18.74 -5.30
N SER A 147 -14.65 18.65 -4.00
CA SER A 147 -14.96 19.67 -3.01
C SER A 147 -13.75 19.89 -2.11
N GLY A 148 -13.48 21.15 -1.81
CA GLY A 148 -12.26 21.56 -1.13
C GLY A 148 -11.84 22.95 -1.55
N LYS A 149 -10.56 23.25 -1.32
CA LYS A 149 -9.94 24.50 -1.72
C LYS A 149 -8.99 24.28 -2.90
N PHE A 150 -8.73 25.32 -3.68
CA PHE A 150 -7.69 25.25 -4.70
C PHE A 150 -6.96 26.59 -4.87
N ASN A 151 -5.82 26.54 -5.56
CA ASN A 151 -5.03 27.68 -5.99
C ASN A 151 -4.46 27.42 -7.41
N MET A 152 -4.16 28.47 -8.18
CA MET A 152 -3.69 28.38 -9.56
C MET A 152 -2.47 29.27 -9.80
N THR A 153 -1.44 28.74 -10.47
CA THR A 153 -0.18 29.45 -10.77
C THR A 153 0.19 29.27 -12.23
N GLU A 154 0.34 30.37 -12.98
CA GLU A 154 0.76 30.36 -14.39
C GLU A 154 2.29 30.18 -14.52
N LEU A 155 2.74 29.34 -15.45
CA LEU A 155 4.16 29.14 -15.78
C LEU A 155 4.52 30.04 -16.99
N GLU A 156 5.27 31.12 -16.77
CA GLU A 156 5.61 32.09 -17.82
C GLU A 156 6.74 31.63 -18.77
N ARG A 157 6.59 31.88 -20.07
CA ARG A 157 7.60 31.58 -21.13
C ARG A 157 8.73 32.64 -21.15
N SER A 158 9.57 32.63 -20.11
CA SER A 158 10.89 33.27 -19.97
C SER A 158 11.14 34.69 -20.53
N ASN A 159 11.36 35.63 -19.59
CA ASN A 159 12.29 36.78 -19.57
C ASN A 159 11.57 38.04 -19.07
N LEU A 160 11.46 38.22 -17.76
CA LEU A 160 11.23 39.56 -17.21
C LEU A 160 12.25 39.88 -16.11
N ALA A 161 13.28 40.60 -16.55
CA ALA A 161 14.07 41.42 -15.67
C ALA A 161 13.16 42.35 -14.85
N SER A 162 13.31 42.27 -13.53
CA SER A 162 13.23 43.39 -12.60
C SER A 162 12.16 44.46 -12.87
N ARG A 163 10.90 44.22 -12.50
CA ARG A 163 10.02 45.29 -11.97
C ARG A 163 9.11 44.75 -10.88
N LEU A 164 9.29 45.30 -9.67
CA LEU A 164 8.40 45.17 -8.52
C LEU A 164 7.13 45.97 -8.79
N THR A 165 6.06 45.32 -9.22
CA THR A 165 4.70 45.87 -9.21
C THR A 165 3.72 44.75 -8.89
N SER A 166 2.91 44.93 -7.84
CA SER A 166 1.78 44.03 -7.61
C SER A 166 0.78 44.19 -8.75
N ALA A 167 0.29 43.07 -9.27
CA ALA A 167 -0.73 43.05 -10.31
C ALA A 167 -1.85 42.11 -9.88
N THR A 168 -3.09 42.59 -9.86
CA THR A 168 -4.26 41.73 -9.66
C THR A 168 -4.54 41.01 -10.98
N LYS A 169 -4.25 39.71 -11.05
CA LYS A 169 -4.65 38.86 -12.18
C LYS A 169 -5.91 38.07 -11.83
N CYS A 170 -6.86 38.03 -12.76
CA CYS A 170 -8.11 37.29 -12.60
C CYS A 170 -8.17 36.11 -13.57
N PHE A 171 -8.46 34.90 -13.07
CA PHE A 171 -8.63 33.68 -13.85
C PHE A 171 -10.06 33.17 -13.78
N ILE A 172 -10.63 32.85 -14.94
CA ILE A 172 -11.94 32.24 -15.03
C ILE A 172 -11.75 30.72 -15.11
N SER A 173 -12.14 29.98 -14.07
CA SER A 173 -12.14 28.51 -14.09
C SER A 173 -13.52 28.00 -14.47
N THR A 174 -13.62 27.10 -15.45
CA THR A 174 -14.88 26.46 -15.85
C THR A 174 -14.81 24.96 -15.63
N HIS A 175 -15.71 24.44 -14.80
CA HIS A 175 -15.87 23.01 -14.56
C HIS A 175 -17.19 22.54 -15.21
N LEU A 176 -17.16 21.37 -15.83
CA LEU A 176 -18.33 20.75 -16.47
C LEU A 176 -18.88 19.67 -15.52
N TYR A 177 -20.20 19.63 -15.34
CA TYR A 177 -20.90 18.72 -14.42
C TYR A 177 -22.06 17.99 -15.08
N CYS A 178 -22.23 16.71 -14.76
CA CYS A 178 -23.37 15.90 -15.19
C CYS A 178 -24.65 16.33 -14.45
N THR A 179 -25.69 16.70 -15.20
CA THR A 179 -26.99 17.08 -14.64
C THR A 179 -27.88 15.88 -14.28
N ASN A 180 -27.52 14.69 -14.74
CA ASN A 180 -28.31 13.47 -14.54
C ASN A 180 -27.99 12.74 -13.23
N ASN A 181 -26.94 13.18 -12.53
CA ASN A 181 -26.54 12.60 -11.26
C ASN A 181 -27.09 13.45 -10.11
N ASN A 182 -27.55 12.79 -9.05
CA ASN A 182 -27.95 13.46 -7.82
C ASN A 182 -27.16 12.86 -6.64
N PRO A 183 -26.16 13.57 -6.09
CA PRO A 183 -25.76 14.94 -6.44
C PRO A 183 -25.05 15.04 -7.82
N PRO A 184 -24.99 16.24 -8.44
CA PRO A 184 -24.25 16.43 -9.69
C PRO A 184 -22.78 15.99 -9.56
N THR A 185 -22.25 15.28 -10.54
CA THR A 185 -20.83 14.84 -10.58
C THR A 185 -20.07 15.60 -11.66
N LEU A 186 -18.74 15.58 -11.64
CA LEU A 186 -17.96 16.11 -12.76
C LEU A 186 -18.34 15.39 -14.06
N ALA A 187 -18.34 16.11 -15.17
CA ALA A 187 -18.67 15.58 -16.48
C ALA A 187 -17.68 14.47 -16.85
N GLY A 188 -18.16 13.23 -16.91
CA GLY A 188 -17.43 12.09 -17.46
C GLY A 188 -17.97 11.71 -18.84
N LYS A 189 -17.37 10.70 -19.48
CA LYS A 189 -17.81 10.21 -20.80
C LYS A 189 -19.30 9.85 -20.83
N GLY A 190 -19.81 9.27 -19.73
CA GLY A 190 -21.22 8.88 -19.58
C GLY A 190 -22.22 10.03 -19.66
N CYS A 191 -21.79 11.27 -19.44
CA CYS A 191 -22.68 12.44 -19.42
C CYS A 191 -22.94 13.03 -20.81
N TYR A 192 -22.20 12.53 -21.80
CA TYR A 192 -22.33 12.87 -23.21
C TYR A 192 -22.86 11.70 -24.05
N THR A 193 -23.07 10.53 -23.44
CA THR A 193 -23.53 9.30 -24.11
C THR A 193 -24.80 8.77 -23.45
N ASN A 194 -25.88 9.56 -23.49
CA ASN A 194 -27.18 9.19 -22.92
C ASN A 194 -28.12 8.60 -24.00
N LYS A 195 -29.11 7.82 -23.56
CA LYS A 195 -30.10 7.16 -24.46
C LYS A 195 -30.96 8.14 -25.25
N ASP A 196 -31.11 9.36 -24.77
CA ASP A 196 -31.84 10.47 -25.39
C ASP A 196 -30.95 11.36 -26.27
N GLU A 197 -29.72 10.92 -26.54
CA GLU A 197 -28.75 11.59 -27.41
C GLU A 197 -28.33 13.01 -26.96
N GLY A 198 -28.82 13.45 -25.79
CA GLY A 198 -28.52 14.75 -25.20
C GLY A 198 -27.25 14.75 -24.35
N ALA A 199 -26.48 15.84 -24.44
CA ALA A 199 -25.45 16.15 -23.46
C ALA A 199 -26.11 16.71 -22.20
N HIS A 200 -26.02 15.96 -21.10
CA HIS A 200 -26.61 16.35 -19.81
C HIS A 200 -25.54 16.97 -18.94
N VAL A 201 -25.11 18.16 -19.35
CA VAL A 201 -23.97 18.84 -18.74
C VAL A 201 -24.30 20.30 -18.44
N LYS A 202 -23.86 20.74 -17.27
CA LYS A 202 -23.90 22.14 -16.81
C LYS A 202 -22.47 22.62 -16.59
N SER A 203 -22.14 23.80 -17.14
CA SER A 203 -20.91 24.49 -16.80
C SER A 203 -21.10 25.31 -15.51
N ILE A 204 -20.09 25.27 -14.64
CA ILE A 204 -19.97 26.17 -13.49
C ILE A 204 -18.68 26.95 -13.67
N THR A 205 -18.81 28.28 -13.64
CA THR A 205 -17.72 29.20 -13.88
C THR A 205 -17.42 29.98 -12.61
N SER A 206 -16.15 30.02 -12.21
CA SER A 206 -15.65 30.78 -11.06
C SER A 206 -14.63 31.80 -11.52
N VAL A 207 -14.77 33.06 -11.11
CA VAL A 207 -13.78 34.12 -11.37
C VAL A 207 -12.89 34.25 -10.14
N ASN A 208 -11.59 34.11 -10.31
CA ASN A 208 -10.60 34.10 -9.23
C ASN A 208 -9.60 35.24 -9.47
N CYS A 209 -9.70 36.32 -8.71
CA CYS A 209 -8.76 37.43 -8.77
C CYS A 209 -7.77 37.34 -7.61
N PHE A 210 -6.48 37.43 -7.89
CA PHE A 210 -5.46 37.48 -6.85
C PHE A 210 -4.41 38.54 -7.17
N GLU A 211 -3.92 39.17 -6.11
CA GLU A 211 -2.82 40.12 -6.18
C GLU A 211 -1.50 39.36 -6.18
N ILE A 212 -0.79 39.41 -7.30
CA ILE A 212 0.53 38.77 -7.44
C ILE A 212 1.55 39.62 -6.70
N ILE A 213 2.02 39.12 -5.56
CA ILE A 213 3.21 39.62 -4.87
C ILE A 213 4.29 38.55 -5.02
N ILE A 214 5.35 38.85 -5.76
CA ILE A 214 6.45 37.90 -5.97
C ILE A 214 7.15 37.65 -4.62
N ASN A 215 7.06 36.41 -4.12
CA ASN A 215 7.73 35.79 -2.95
C ASN A 215 6.92 35.48 -1.67
N GLU A 216 5.59 35.41 -1.67
CA GLU A 216 4.84 34.84 -0.53
C GLU A 216 3.81 33.79 -0.93
N PRO A 217 3.54 32.79 -0.06
CA PRO A 217 2.62 31.70 -0.35
C PRO A 217 1.18 32.21 -0.47
N GLU A 218 0.61 31.99 -1.64
CA GLU A 218 -0.70 32.48 -2.06
C GLU A 218 -1.88 31.84 -1.30
N PRO A 219 -3.02 32.55 -1.16
CA PRO A 219 -4.16 32.10 -0.35
C PRO A 219 -5.01 31.02 -1.04
N TYR A 220 -5.36 29.96 -0.30
CA TYR A 220 -6.33 28.93 -0.72
C TYR A 220 -7.76 29.49 -0.84
N LEU A 221 -8.42 29.24 -1.97
CA LEU A 221 -9.80 29.66 -2.23
C LEU A 221 -10.82 28.55 -1.95
N ASN A 222 -12.00 28.90 -1.41
CA ASN A 222 -13.08 27.93 -1.18
C ASN A 222 -13.87 27.67 -2.47
N ASN A 223 -14.02 26.40 -2.85
CA ASN A 223 -15.02 26.02 -3.86
C ASN A 223 -16.42 26.04 -3.22
N THR A 224 -17.09 27.20 -3.22
CA THR A 224 -18.49 27.31 -2.77
C THR A 224 -19.40 27.55 -3.97
N PHE A 225 -20.53 26.84 -4.01
CA PHE A 225 -21.55 26.98 -5.05
C PHE A 225 -22.06 28.42 -5.11
N VAL A 226 -21.73 29.15 -6.17
CA VAL A 226 -22.38 30.44 -6.50
C VAL A 226 -23.41 30.20 -7.59
N LEU A 227 -24.69 30.34 -7.23
CA LEU A 227 -25.75 30.60 -8.19
C LEU A 227 -25.71 32.07 -8.56
N ASN A 228 -25.23 32.39 -9.76
CA ASN A 228 -25.88 33.27 -10.75
C ASN A 228 -24.92 33.57 -11.92
N PRO A 229 -25.43 33.73 -13.15
CA PRO A 229 -24.64 34.26 -14.25
C PRO A 229 -24.23 35.71 -13.93
N ILE A 230 -23.00 36.07 -14.26
CA ILE A 230 -22.54 37.46 -14.22
C ILE A 230 -23.28 38.17 -15.35
N ASN A 231 -24.32 38.92 -15.00
CA ASN A 231 -24.93 39.91 -15.89
C ASN A 231 -24.16 41.23 -15.71
N ASP A 232 -23.72 41.78 -16.85
CA ASP A 232 -23.12 43.10 -17.05
C ASP A 232 -23.19 44.07 -15.86
N ALA A 233 -22.03 44.38 -15.29
CA ALA A 233 -21.84 45.57 -14.48
C ALA A 233 -20.47 46.17 -14.79
N GLY A 234 -20.48 47.34 -15.44
CA GLY A 234 -19.28 48.07 -15.81
C GLY A 234 -18.54 48.66 -14.62
N GLY A 235 -17.22 48.73 -14.76
CA GLY A 235 -16.34 49.47 -13.85
C GLY A 235 -14.91 48.93 -13.88
N GLY A 236 -14.00 49.67 -14.53
CA GLY A 236 -12.53 49.53 -14.45
C GLY A 236 -11.96 48.13 -14.65
N ASN A 237 -11.56 47.80 -15.88
CA ASN A 237 -11.04 46.48 -16.28
C ASN A 237 -9.75 46.09 -15.52
N PRO A 238 -9.76 45.17 -14.54
CA PRO A 238 -8.58 44.35 -14.29
C PRO A 238 -8.35 43.46 -15.54
N ASP A 239 -7.12 43.09 -15.87
CA ASP A 239 -6.86 42.14 -16.96
C ASP A 239 -7.53 40.79 -16.64
N ILE A 240 -8.74 40.59 -17.16
CA ILE A 240 -9.49 39.33 -17.06
C ILE A 240 -8.83 38.35 -18.02
N ALA A 241 -8.14 37.33 -17.48
CA ALA A 241 -7.47 36.30 -18.27
C ALA A 241 -8.45 35.23 -18.80
N THR A 242 -8.02 34.56 -19.86
CA THR A 242 -8.72 33.49 -20.59
C THR A 242 -9.36 32.46 -19.66
N SER A 243 -10.58 32.00 -19.99
CA SER A 243 -11.23 30.89 -19.26
C SER A 243 -10.46 29.58 -19.42
N ILE A 244 -10.22 28.87 -18.31
CA ILE A 244 -9.51 27.59 -18.27
C ILE A 244 -10.48 26.49 -17.87
N ALA A 245 -10.57 25.44 -18.68
CA ALA A 245 -11.32 24.23 -18.33
C ALA A 245 -10.35 23.16 -17.79
N THR A 246 -10.64 22.62 -16.60
CA THR A 246 -9.82 21.55 -15.99
C THR A 246 -10.71 20.52 -15.28
N HIS A 247 -10.16 19.31 -15.13
CA HIS A 247 -10.77 18.22 -14.40
C HIS A 247 -9.72 17.72 -13.39
N PRO A 248 -9.95 17.84 -12.07
CA PRO A 248 -8.97 17.43 -11.07
C PRO A 248 -8.60 15.95 -11.25
N VAL A 249 -7.31 15.68 -11.45
CA VAL A 249 -6.75 14.33 -11.48
C VAL A 249 -6.21 14.03 -10.09
N PHE A 250 -6.97 13.24 -9.32
CA PHE A 250 -6.63 12.87 -7.97
C PHE A 250 -5.99 11.47 -7.93
N MET A 251 -4.84 11.37 -7.27
CA MET A 251 -4.20 10.09 -6.94
C MET A 251 -4.52 9.81 -5.47
N GLY A 252 -5.26 8.74 -5.16
CA GLY A 252 -5.83 8.46 -3.83
C GLY A 252 -4.89 8.63 -2.62
N ILE A 253 -5.47 8.84 -1.44
CA ILE A 253 -4.78 9.39 -0.25
C ILE A 253 -3.78 8.43 0.40
N ILE A 254 -3.98 7.12 0.30
CA ILE A 254 -3.04 6.16 0.92
C ILE A 254 -1.79 5.91 0.05
N ASP A 255 -1.83 6.33 -1.21
CA ASP A 255 -0.87 5.88 -2.20
C ASP A 255 0.22 6.89 -2.56
N PHE A 256 0.02 8.20 -2.35
CA PHE A 256 0.91 9.17 -3.00
C PHE A 256 2.35 9.22 -2.46
N ARG A 257 2.57 9.24 -1.13
CA ARG A 257 3.92 9.45 -0.55
C ARG A 257 4.82 8.21 -0.61
N PHE A 258 4.25 7.03 -0.40
CA PHE A 258 4.98 5.76 -0.48
C PHE A 258 5.19 5.34 -1.93
N ILE A 259 4.13 5.31 -2.77
CA ILE A 259 4.27 4.94 -4.20
C ILE A 259 5.21 5.89 -4.93
N ARG A 260 5.21 7.21 -4.64
CA ARG A 260 6.12 8.14 -5.32
C ARG A 260 7.59 7.75 -5.18
N ARG A 261 7.97 7.22 -4.02
CA ARG A 261 9.35 6.81 -3.70
C ARG A 261 9.69 5.40 -4.19
N LEU A 262 8.75 4.70 -4.81
CA LEU A 262 9.02 3.43 -5.46
C LEU A 262 9.84 3.65 -6.74
N THR A 263 10.77 2.75 -7.01
CA THR A 263 11.47 2.70 -8.29
C THR A 263 10.49 2.36 -9.42
N PRO A 264 10.84 2.60 -10.70
CA PRO A 264 10.00 2.20 -11.83
C PRO A 264 9.61 0.70 -11.80
N GLU A 265 10.53 -0.18 -11.41
CA GLU A 265 10.29 -1.62 -11.31
C GLU A 265 9.32 -1.96 -10.17
N GLN A 266 9.48 -1.32 -9.01
CA GLN A 266 8.58 -1.46 -7.88
C GLN A 266 7.17 -0.95 -8.22
N LYS A 267 7.05 0.19 -8.92
CA LYS A 267 5.76 0.73 -9.41
C LYS A 267 5.11 -0.21 -10.42
N ALA A 268 5.88 -0.76 -11.35
CA ALA A 268 5.37 -1.71 -12.32
C ALA A 268 4.85 -2.99 -11.64
N TRP A 269 5.55 -3.48 -10.61
CA TRP A 269 5.07 -4.60 -9.81
C TRP A 269 3.79 -4.24 -9.03
N TRP A 270 3.76 -3.07 -8.41
CA TRP A 270 2.62 -2.57 -7.62
C TRP A 270 1.33 -2.41 -8.45
N ASN A 271 1.45 -1.87 -9.66
CA ASN A 271 0.32 -1.58 -10.54
C ASN A 271 -0.17 -2.79 -11.36
N ASN A 272 0.53 -3.93 -11.30
CA ASN A 272 0.16 -5.10 -12.09
C ASN A 272 -1.03 -5.82 -11.47
N ALA A 273 -2.18 -5.77 -12.14
CA ALA A 273 -3.42 -6.40 -11.70
C ALA A 273 -3.33 -7.93 -11.47
N ASN A 274 -2.32 -8.60 -12.05
CA ASN A 274 -2.06 -10.04 -11.84
C ASN A 274 -1.19 -10.32 -10.60
N ASN A 275 -0.51 -9.31 -10.07
CA ASN A 275 0.24 -9.44 -8.82
C ASN A 275 -0.76 -9.35 -7.66
N ASN A 276 -1.39 -10.49 -7.38
CA ASN A 276 -2.30 -10.80 -6.28
C ASN A 276 -2.65 -9.58 -5.41
N ASN A 277 -3.87 -9.03 -5.56
CA ASN A 277 -4.44 -7.99 -4.68
C ASN A 277 -4.13 -8.22 -3.18
N ALA A 278 -3.98 -9.48 -2.75
CA ALA A 278 -3.56 -9.86 -1.40
C ALA A 278 -2.17 -9.32 -0.99
N ALA A 279 -1.17 -9.35 -1.87
CA ALA A 279 0.19 -8.89 -1.59
C ALA A 279 0.23 -7.39 -1.30
N VAL A 280 -0.36 -6.62 -2.22
CA VAL A 280 -0.50 -5.17 -2.10
C VAL A 280 -1.34 -4.83 -0.86
N ALA A 281 -2.45 -5.53 -0.64
CA ALA A 281 -3.30 -5.32 0.54
C ALA A 281 -2.56 -5.57 1.86
N VAL A 282 -1.72 -6.61 1.94
CA VAL A 282 -0.93 -6.93 3.13
C VAL A 282 0.11 -5.84 3.42
N ILE A 283 0.84 -5.38 2.40
CA ILE A 283 1.80 -4.28 2.55
C ILE A 283 1.07 -2.99 2.97
N LEU A 284 -0.07 -2.69 2.34
CA LEU A 284 -0.88 -1.53 2.70
C LEU A 284 -1.38 -1.56 4.15
N ASN A 285 -1.87 -2.71 4.61
CA ASN A 285 -2.32 -2.88 6.00
C ASN A 285 -1.18 -2.68 6.99
N TYR A 286 0.02 -3.18 6.66
CA TYR A 286 1.18 -2.96 7.52
C TYR A 286 1.62 -1.50 7.57
N LEU A 287 1.68 -0.81 6.42
CA LEU A 287 2.00 0.62 6.37
C LEU A 287 0.98 1.43 7.18
N LYS A 288 -0.28 1.03 7.11
CA LYS A 288 -1.39 1.60 7.89
C LYS A 288 -1.15 1.48 9.40
N ASP A 289 -0.88 0.26 9.87
CA ASP A 289 -0.75 0.00 11.31
C ASP A 289 0.45 0.74 11.89
N ASN A 290 1.38 1.18 11.03
CA ASN A 290 2.57 1.94 11.36
C ASN A 290 2.49 3.43 10.96
N THR A 291 1.29 4.00 10.93
CA THR A 291 1.05 5.42 10.68
C THR A 291 0.49 6.13 11.92
N SER A 292 1.14 7.22 12.32
CA SER A 292 0.89 7.96 13.57
C SER A 292 -0.50 8.62 13.68
N ASN A 293 -1.15 8.93 12.56
CA ASN A 293 -2.53 9.37 12.49
C ASN A 293 -3.23 8.65 11.34
N HIS A 294 -4.28 7.92 11.65
CA HIS A 294 -5.18 7.39 10.63
C HIS A 294 -6.62 7.57 11.09
N SER A 295 -7.50 7.97 10.18
CA SER A 295 -8.93 8.06 10.39
C SER A 295 -9.64 7.00 9.55
N TYR A 296 -10.85 6.63 9.94
CA TYR A 296 -11.71 5.77 9.15
C TYR A 296 -12.93 6.57 8.74
N VAL A 297 -13.22 6.61 7.45
CA VAL A 297 -14.47 7.15 6.93
C VAL A 297 -15.15 6.05 6.12
N ASN A 298 -16.38 5.68 6.50
CA ASN A 298 -17.17 4.62 5.85
C ASN A 298 -16.44 3.26 5.71
N ASN A 299 -15.76 2.79 6.77
CA ASN A 299 -14.94 1.56 6.76
C ASN A 299 -13.76 1.59 5.77
N GLN A 300 -13.44 2.74 5.17
CA GLN A 300 -12.21 2.96 4.44
C GLN A 300 -11.24 3.77 5.27
N LEU A 301 -9.98 3.40 5.16
CA LEU A 301 -8.89 3.99 5.91
C LEU A 301 -8.43 5.27 5.22
N ILE A 302 -8.13 6.29 6.01
CA ILE A 302 -7.47 7.52 5.61
C ILE A 302 -6.22 7.65 6.46
N LEU A 303 -5.04 7.68 5.84
CA LEU A 303 -3.76 7.89 6.54
C LEU A 303 -3.43 9.39 6.55
N ASP A 304 -3.90 10.09 7.58
CA ASP A 304 -3.66 11.53 7.79
C ASP A 304 -2.29 11.83 8.44
N GLY A 305 -1.50 10.80 8.75
CA GLY A 305 -0.22 10.88 9.47
C GLY A 305 0.99 10.41 8.67
N ASP A 306 2.18 10.65 9.22
CA ASP A 306 3.44 10.16 8.64
C ASP A 306 3.61 8.66 8.90
N ILE A 307 3.73 7.89 7.82
CA ILE A 307 4.21 6.51 7.86
C ILE A 307 5.63 6.55 8.43
N SER A 308 5.93 5.71 9.42
CA SER A 308 7.26 5.64 10.02
C SER A 308 8.36 5.40 8.96
N SER A 309 9.59 5.87 9.23
CA SER A 309 10.73 5.60 8.34
C SER A 309 10.93 4.10 8.14
N GLU A 310 10.78 3.34 9.22
CA GLU A 310 10.99 1.91 9.32
C GLU A 310 9.96 1.18 8.47
N ALA A 311 8.67 1.52 8.62
CA ALA A 311 7.62 0.89 7.85
C ALA A 311 7.73 1.21 6.35
N ARG A 312 8.16 2.43 5.98
CA ARG A 312 8.44 2.77 4.57
C ARG A 312 9.62 1.99 4.00
N ILE A 313 10.66 1.76 4.79
CA ILE A 313 11.82 0.96 4.36
C ILE A 313 11.40 -0.49 4.17
N PHE A 314 10.71 -1.06 5.15
CA PHE A 314 10.18 -2.41 5.09
C PHE A 314 9.25 -2.61 3.90
N GLY A 315 8.28 -1.70 3.68
CA GLY A 315 7.34 -1.81 2.56
C GLY A 315 8.04 -1.83 1.19
N ARG A 316 9.13 -1.07 1.01
CA ARG A 316 9.92 -1.11 -0.24
C ARG A 316 10.68 -2.42 -0.39
N TRP A 317 11.32 -2.87 0.70
CA TRP A 317 12.00 -4.16 0.72
C TRP A 317 11.03 -5.32 0.45
N ALA A 318 9.83 -5.30 1.03
CA ALA A 318 8.78 -6.30 0.81
C ALA A 318 8.37 -6.39 -0.67
N ILE A 319 8.21 -5.24 -1.34
CA ILE A 319 7.94 -5.21 -2.79
C ILE A 319 9.07 -5.87 -3.56
N ASP A 320 10.32 -5.52 -3.26
CA ASP A 320 11.47 -6.10 -3.96
C ASP A 320 11.58 -7.61 -3.70
N TYR A 321 11.40 -8.05 -2.46
CA TYR A 321 11.44 -9.45 -2.07
C TYR A 321 10.39 -10.26 -2.84
N LEU A 322 9.12 -9.83 -2.82
CA LEU A 322 8.03 -10.52 -3.52
C LEU A 322 8.17 -10.44 -5.05
N ARG A 323 8.78 -9.38 -5.58
CA ARG A 323 9.09 -9.24 -7.00
C ARG A 323 10.16 -10.22 -7.45
N THR A 324 11.20 -10.46 -6.64
CA THR A 324 12.30 -11.38 -6.97
C THR A 324 11.99 -12.83 -6.62
N HIS A 325 10.98 -13.08 -5.77
CA HIS A 325 10.55 -14.42 -5.36
C HIS A 325 9.07 -14.70 -5.71
N PRO A 326 8.70 -14.74 -6.99
CA PRO A 326 7.30 -14.83 -7.42
C PRO A 326 6.60 -16.15 -7.05
N SER A 327 7.34 -17.19 -6.65
CA SER A 327 6.79 -18.46 -6.18
C SER A 327 6.35 -18.43 -4.71
N ILE A 328 6.75 -17.40 -3.94
CA ILE A 328 6.40 -17.27 -2.54
C ILE A 328 4.96 -16.82 -2.41
N THR A 329 4.19 -17.57 -1.62
CA THR A 329 2.81 -17.19 -1.29
C THR A 329 2.81 -16.07 -0.24
N ILE A 330 1.77 -15.25 -0.24
CA ILE A 330 1.65 -14.17 0.73
C ILE A 330 1.52 -14.70 2.17
N GLY A 331 0.90 -15.87 2.35
CA GLY A 331 0.87 -16.53 3.66
C GLY A 331 2.27 -16.85 4.19
N LYS A 332 3.16 -17.39 3.36
CA LYS A 332 4.57 -17.63 3.75
C LYS A 332 5.29 -16.33 4.07
N PHE A 333 5.15 -15.32 3.20
CA PHE A 333 5.76 -14.01 3.44
C PHE A 333 5.33 -13.39 4.78
N GLN A 334 4.02 -13.44 5.10
CA GLN A 334 3.52 -12.94 6.38
C GLN A 334 4.03 -13.75 7.57
N ASN A 335 4.07 -15.08 7.44
CA ASN A 335 4.59 -15.97 8.47
C ASN A 335 6.04 -15.66 8.82
N TRP A 336 6.86 -15.29 7.83
CA TRP A 336 8.27 -15.02 8.02
C TRP A 336 8.54 -13.60 8.54
N PHE A 337 7.87 -12.59 7.98
CA PHE A 337 8.33 -11.19 8.09
C PHE A 337 7.28 -10.20 8.61
N MET A 338 6.07 -10.66 8.94
CA MET A 338 4.97 -9.78 9.35
C MET A 338 4.24 -10.31 10.57
N VAL A 339 4.97 -11.00 11.45
CA VAL A 339 4.43 -11.49 12.70
C VAL A 339 4.38 -10.32 13.70
N PRO A 340 3.25 -10.08 14.37
CA PRO A 340 3.18 -9.05 15.40
C PRO A 340 4.10 -9.37 16.58
N ASP A 341 4.61 -8.34 17.24
CA ASP A 341 5.31 -8.48 18.52
C ASP A 341 4.43 -9.23 19.55
N GLU A 342 4.93 -10.34 20.06
CA GLU A 342 4.27 -11.18 21.07
C GLU A 342 4.51 -10.67 22.51
N GLY A 343 5.30 -9.61 22.67
CA GLY A 343 5.64 -8.98 23.94
C GLY A 343 6.81 -9.65 24.67
N ARG A 344 7.06 -9.20 25.90
CA ARG A 344 8.17 -9.71 26.72
C ARG A 344 7.89 -11.11 27.28
N ASP A 345 8.97 -11.87 27.42
CA ASP A 345 9.02 -13.15 28.11
C ASP A 345 9.63 -12.99 29.52
N PHE A 346 9.75 -14.11 30.24
CA PHE A 346 10.07 -14.09 31.67
C PHE A 346 11.55 -13.74 31.96
N LEU A 347 11.94 -13.73 33.24
CA LEU A 347 13.26 -13.28 33.68
C LEU A 347 14.41 -14.15 33.13
N TYR A 348 15.52 -13.51 32.74
CA TYR A 348 16.77 -14.16 32.34
C TYR A 348 17.89 -13.89 33.37
N ASP A 349 18.52 -14.94 33.90
CA ASP A 349 19.70 -14.83 34.76
C ASP A 349 20.99 -15.08 33.96
N GLU A 350 21.58 -14.00 33.46
CA GLU A 350 22.79 -14.05 32.62
C GLU A 350 23.96 -14.76 33.32
N ASN A 351 24.16 -14.56 34.62
CA ASN A 351 25.27 -15.19 35.35
C ASN A 351 25.15 -16.71 35.40
N PHE A 352 23.92 -17.22 35.44
CA PHE A 352 23.67 -18.67 35.44
C PHE A 352 23.75 -19.24 34.02
N TRP A 353 23.07 -18.60 33.06
CA TRP A 353 22.90 -19.14 31.71
C TRP A 353 24.12 -18.96 30.79
N GLU A 354 24.97 -17.98 31.06
CA GLU A 354 26.22 -17.76 30.32
C GLU A 354 27.43 -18.43 31.02
N ASN A 355 27.20 -19.25 32.04
CA ASN A 355 28.28 -20.02 32.67
C ASN A 355 28.77 -21.11 31.71
N PRO A 356 30.06 -21.09 31.28
CA PRO A 356 30.59 -22.07 30.33
C PRO A 356 30.69 -23.49 30.89
N ASN A 357 30.50 -23.67 32.21
CA ASN A 357 30.47 -24.97 32.86
C ASN A 357 29.04 -25.46 33.15
N LEU A 358 28.03 -24.76 32.64
CA LEU A 358 26.64 -25.22 32.72
C LEU A 358 26.52 -26.52 31.92
N ASN A 359 25.88 -27.52 32.49
CA ASN A 359 25.66 -28.81 31.83
C ASN A 359 24.36 -29.41 32.36
N PHE A 360 23.61 -30.08 31.48
CA PHE A 360 22.38 -30.78 31.82
C PHE A 360 22.48 -32.25 31.38
N PRO A 361 21.71 -33.17 32.01
CA PRO A 361 21.65 -34.54 31.53
C PRO A 361 21.15 -34.58 30.08
N GLN A 362 21.91 -35.25 29.22
CA GLN A 362 21.52 -35.47 27.82
C GLN A 362 20.23 -36.28 27.73
N GLN A 363 19.40 -35.93 26.76
CA GLN A 363 18.15 -36.63 26.43
C GLN A 363 18.03 -36.78 24.92
N ASP A 364 17.30 -37.79 24.46
CA ASP A 364 16.98 -37.93 23.04
C ASP A 364 15.93 -36.87 22.64
N LEU A 365 16.01 -36.39 21.40
CA LEU A 365 14.95 -35.59 20.80
C LEU A 365 13.65 -36.42 20.71
N PRO A 366 12.47 -35.82 20.90
CA PRO A 366 11.21 -36.50 20.68
C PRO A 366 10.98 -36.78 19.18
N SER A 367 10.05 -37.68 18.86
CA SER A 367 9.56 -37.81 17.48
C SER A 367 8.77 -36.56 17.07
N TRP A 368 8.70 -36.28 15.77
CA TRP A 368 7.88 -35.21 15.24
C TRP A 368 6.42 -35.38 15.65
N ASP A 369 5.87 -36.59 15.48
CA ASP A 369 4.46 -36.88 15.76
C ASP A 369 4.13 -36.65 17.24
N ASP A 370 4.98 -37.11 18.16
CA ASP A 370 4.73 -36.92 19.60
C ASP A 370 4.82 -35.44 19.98
N PHE A 371 5.80 -34.71 19.42
CA PHE A 371 5.97 -33.29 19.68
C PHE A 371 4.84 -32.43 19.10
N GLU A 372 4.46 -32.65 17.84
CA GLU A 372 3.37 -31.93 17.17
C GLU A 372 2.03 -32.16 17.87
N ASN A 373 1.72 -33.42 18.23
CA ASN A 373 0.49 -33.76 18.94
C ASN A 373 0.44 -33.15 20.35
N ALA A 374 1.60 -32.98 20.99
CA ALA A 374 1.72 -32.34 22.29
C ALA A 374 1.73 -30.79 22.23
N TYR A 375 1.97 -30.21 21.05
CA TYR A 375 2.10 -28.76 20.90
C TYR A 375 0.73 -28.07 21.05
N PRO A 376 0.57 -27.17 22.04
CA PRO A 376 -0.73 -26.59 22.37
C PRO A 376 -1.31 -25.73 21.25
N SER A 377 -2.64 -25.63 21.23
CA SER A 377 -3.39 -24.78 20.29
C SER A 377 -3.88 -23.48 20.94
N GLU A 378 -3.78 -23.41 22.27
CA GLU A 378 -4.19 -22.28 23.09
C GLU A 378 -3.32 -21.04 22.83
N SER A 379 -3.92 -19.86 23.00
CA SER A 379 -3.14 -18.62 23.00
C SER A 379 -2.14 -18.62 24.16
N SER A 380 -1.07 -17.82 24.02
CA SER A 380 -0.09 -17.61 25.09
C SER A 380 -0.77 -17.27 26.42
N SER A 381 -1.75 -16.35 26.40
CA SER A 381 -2.49 -15.95 27.60
C SER A 381 -3.33 -17.06 28.23
N GLN A 382 -3.98 -17.91 27.42
CA GLN A 382 -4.80 -19.02 27.92
C GLN A 382 -3.93 -20.15 28.49
N LEU A 383 -2.75 -20.38 27.89
CA LEU A 383 -1.90 -21.51 28.21
C LEU A 383 -1.38 -21.47 29.66
N TYR A 384 -1.11 -20.29 30.21
CA TYR A 384 -0.75 -20.13 31.62
C TYR A 384 -1.80 -20.74 32.56
N GLY A 385 -3.08 -20.46 32.32
CA GLY A 385 -4.19 -21.02 33.08
C GLY A 385 -4.36 -22.54 32.88
N VAL A 386 -4.12 -23.03 31.67
CA VAL A 386 -4.18 -24.47 31.35
C VAL A 386 -3.07 -25.25 32.06
N VAL A 387 -1.85 -24.70 32.14
CA VAL A 387 -0.74 -25.33 32.86
C VAL A 387 -0.90 -25.19 34.37
N GLY A 388 -1.42 -24.06 34.85
CA GLY A 388 -1.73 -23.86 36.26
C GLY A 388 -0.49 -23.76 37.15
N GLY A 389 -0.68 -23.92 38.46
CA GLY A 389 0.43 -23.98 39.44
C GLY A 389 1.22 -22.68 39.53
N GLU A 390 2.54 -22.80 39.66
CA GLU A 390 3.45 -21.65 39.73
C GLU A 390 3.53 -20.91 38.39
N VAL A 391 3.28 -21.60 37.27
CA VAL A 391 3.22 -20.99 35.94
C VAL A 391 2.07 -19.98 35.86
N ALA A 392 0.84 -20.37 36.21
CA ALA A 392 -0.29 -19.44 36.24
C ALA A 392 -0.06 -18.28 37.23
N LYS A 393 0.57 -18.58 38.38
CA LYS A 393 0.91 -17.56 39.37
C LYS A 393 1.91 -16.53 38.84
N ALA A 394 2.90 -16.95 38.04
CA ALA A 394 3.85 -16.02 37.43
C ALA A 394 3.17 -15.01 36.50
N GLN A 395 2.11 -15.40 35.79
CA GLN A 395 1.35 -14.47 34.95
C GLN A 395 0.61 -13.40 35.77
N ILE A 396 0.13 -13.77 36.97
CA ILE A 396 -0.53 -12.84 37.89
C ILE A 396 0.49 -11.90 38.55
N ASP A 397 1.63 -12.46 38.97
CA ASP A 397 2.65 -11.72 39.72
C ASP A 397 3.50 -10.82 38.79
N TYR A 398 3.68 -11.21 37.52
CA TYR A 398 4.53 -10.54 36.53
C TYR A 398 3.83 -10.39 35.16
N PRO A 399 2.67 -9.72 35.08
CA PRO A 399 1.84 -9.68 33.86
C PRO A 399 2.55 -9.05 32.64
N GLU A 400 3.46 -8.10 32.86
CA GLU A 400 4.21 -7.46 31.78
C GLU A 400 5.40 -8.29 31.25
N ALA A 401 5.84 -9.29 32.01
CA ALA A 401 6.97 -10.18 31.68
C ALA A 401 6.51 -11.61 31.37
N THR A 402 5.22 -11.80 31.12
CA THR A 402 4.58 -13.09 30.80
C THR A 402 3.55 -12.92 29.68
N VAL A 403 3.76 -11.92 28.83
CA VAL A 403 2.91 -11.65 27.68
C VAL A 403 3.17 -12.71 26.62
N ASN A 404 4.45 -13.00 26.36
CA ASN A 404 4.86 -14.04 25.44
C ASN A 404 4.91 -15.42 26.14
N GLY A 405 4.17 -16.38 25.57
CA GLY A 405 4.09 -17.77 26.03
C GLY A 405 4.79 -18.77 25.10
N CYS A 406 5.62 -18.32 24.16
CA CYS A 406 6.30 -19.16 23.17
C CYS A 406 7.13 -20.28 23.82
N ALA A 407 7.97 -19.94 24.81
CA ALA A 407 8.75 -20.91 25.58
C ALA A 407 7.87 -21.87 26.38
N LEU A 408 6.71 -21.42 26.86
CA LEU A 408 5.76 -22.25 27.58
C LEU A 408 5.09 -23.28 26.64
N LYS A 409 4.78 -22.90 25.41
CA LYS A 409 4.23 -23.79 24.38
C LYS A 409 5.20 -24.93 24.08
N VAL A 410 6.46 -24.60 23.76
CA VAL A 410 7.50 -25.60 23.50
C VAL A 410 7.79 -26.44 24.73
N SER A 411 7.87 -25.84 25.92
CA SER A 411 8.05 -26.59 27.18
C SER A 411 6.94 -27.61 27.43
N ARG A 412 5.69 -27.27 27.08
CA ARG A 412 4.57 -28.20 27.16
C ARG A 412 4.70 -29.32 26.14
N ALA A 413 5.02 -28.99 24.89
CA ALA A 413 5.23 -29.98 23.84
C ALA A 413 6.30 -31.00 24.27
N LEU A 414 7.48 -30.53 24.70
CA LEU A 414 8.58 -31.35 25.21
C LEU A 414 8.14 -32.28 26.36
N ASN A 415 7.51 -31.71 27.39
CA ASN A 415 7.05 -32.47 28.56
C ASN A 415 6.07 -33.59 28.21
N TYR A 416 5.23 -33.37 27.20
CA TYR A 416 4.18 -34.30 26.80
C TYR A 416 4.61 -35.21 25.64
N SER A 417 5.79 -34.98 25.06
CA SER A 417 6.47 -35.85 24.10
C SER A 417 7.58 -36.69 24.74
N GLY A 418 7.63 -36.78 26.08
CA GLY A 418 8.53 -37.67 26.82
C GLY A 418 9.83 -37.04 27.33
N VAL A 419 10.10 -35.77 27.02
CA VAL A 419 11.28 -35.05 27.53
C VAL A 419 11.02 -34.57 28.95
N ILE A 420 12.01 -34.73 29.83
CA ILE A 420 11.93 -34.30 31.22
C ILE A 420 12.62 -32.94 31.37
N ILE A 421 11.84 -31.90 31.65
CA ILE A 421 12.38 -30.59 32.02
C ILE A 421 12.67 -30.59 33.53
N PRO A 422 13.94 -30.37 33.96
CA PRO A 422 14.30 -30.40 35.37
C PRO A 422 13.85 -29.14 36.10
N ARG A 423 13.85 -29.18 37.44
CA ARG A 423 13.76 -27.97 38.26
C ARG A 423 15.07 -27.20 38.17
N ILE A 424 15.03 -25.99 37.65
CA ILE A 424 16.18 -25.09 37.56
C ILE A 424 15.96 -23.89 38.48
N ILE A 425 16.91 -23.69 39.39
CA ILE A 425 17.02 -22.49 40.23
C ILE A 425 18.32 -21.79 39.85
N THR A 426 18.23 -20.53 39.45
CA THR A 426 19.38 -19.79 38.93
C THR A 426 20.20 -19.15 40.06
N SER A 427 21.32 -18.53 39.71
CA SER A 427 22.31 -17.99 40.65
C SER A 427 21.78 -16.86 41.54
N ASN A 428 20.83 -16.08 41.03
CA ASN A 428 20.16 -15.01 41.77
C ASN A 428 18.93 -15.47 42.57
N GLY A 429 18.66 -16.78 42.60
CA GLY A 429 17.51 -17.36 43.29
C GLY A 429 16.19 -17.26 42.54
N TYR A 430 16.17 -16.69 41.32
CA TYR A 430 15.00 -16.73 40.47
C TYR A 430 14.79 -18.14 39.86
N PRO A 431 13.54 -18.50 39.55
CA PRO A 431 13.27 -19.78 38.92
C PRO A 431 13.65 -19.72 37.44
N GLY A 432 14.55 -20.61 37.01
CA GLY A 432 14.82 -20.86 35.58
C GLY A 432 13.69 -21.67 34.93
N THR A 433 12.97 -22.45 35.74
CA THR A 433 11.75 -23.17 35.36
C THR A 433 10.74 -23.10 36.49
N LEU A 434 9.44 -23.09 36.17
CA LEU A 434 8.34 -23.07 37.15
C LEU A 434 7.52 -24.35 37.10
N LYS A 435 6.97 -24.75 38.25
CA LYS A 435 6.18 -25.99 38.35
C LYS A 435 4.72 -25.75 37.96
N GLY A 436 4.23 -26.48 36.97
CA GLY A 436 2.81 -26.52 36.61
C GLY A 436 1.95 -27.26 37.63
N ALA A 437 0.63 -27.15 37.51
CA ALA A 437 -0.32 -27.91 38.35
C ALA A 437 -0.22 -29.42 38.13
N ASP A 438 0.27 -29.84 36.96
CA ASP A 438 0.51 -31.23 36.59
C ASP A 438 1.82 -31.81 37.15
N GLY A 439 2.57 -31.00 37.91
CA GLY A 439 3.80 -31.39 38.57
C GLY A 439 5.06 -31.33 37.72
N LYS A 440 4.97 -30.95 36.43
CA LYS A 440 6.14 -30.80 35.54
C LYS A 440 6.71 -29.38 35.61
N TYR A 441 7.90 -29.19 35.06
CA TYR A 441 8.57 -27.89 35.02
C TYR A 441 8.55 -27.28 33.62
N TYR A 442 8.47 -25.96 33.54
CA TYR A 442 8.29 -25.22 32.30
C TYR A 442 9.21 -24.02 32.23
N PHE A 443 9.79 -23.77 31.06
CA PHE A 443 10.44 -22.50 30.73
C PHE A 443 9.39 -21.47 30.36
N LEU A 444 9.60 -20.24 30.82
CA LEU A 444 8.83 -19.06 30.41
C LEU A 444 9.70 -18.00 29.69
N ASN A 445 10.99 -18.28 29.52
CA ASN A 445 11.94 -17.41 28.83
C ASN A 445 12.54 -18.18 27.65
N ALA A 446 12.47 -17.61 26.44
CA ALA A 446 12.87 -18.26 25.20
C ALA A 446 14.38 -18.49 25.12
N LYS A 447 15.19 -17.52 25.57
CA LYS A 447 16.65 -17.66 25.60
C LYS A 447 17.11 -18.72 26.61
N SER A 448 16.49 -18.79 27.78
CA SER A 448 16.74 -19.85 28.77
C SER A 448 16.38 -21.23 28.22
N LEU A 449 15.23 -21.36 27.54
CA LEU A 449 14.84 -22.60 26.87
C LEU A 449 15.89 -23.00 25.82
N ASN A 450 16.29 -22.09 24.94
CA ASN A 450 17.31 -22.33 23.92
C ASN A 450 18.62 -22.84 24.53
N LYS A 451 19.14 -22.13 25.55
CA LYS A 451 20.37 -22.50 26.25
C LYS A 451 20.28 -23.91 26.85
N TRP A 452 19.18 -24.23 27.51
CA TRP A 452 18.97 -25.56 28.06
C TRP A 452 18.86 -26.63 26.96
N MET A 453 18.17 -26.34 25.83
CA MET A 453 18.03 -27.27 24.72
C MET A 453 19.38 -27.61 24.08
N ARG A 454 20.24 -26.61 23.83
CA ARG A 454 21.60 -26.82 23.31
C ARG A 454 22.41 -27.76 24.20
N GLU A 455 22.33 -27.55 25.51
CA GLU A 455 23.03 -28.37 26.50
C GLU A 455 22.38 -29.75 26.75
N THR A 456 21.14 -29.98 26.29
CA THR A 456 20.38 -31.23 26.55
C THR A 456 20.26 -32.13 25.34
N PHE A 457 20.31 -31.56 24.14
CA PHE A 457 20.11 -32.25 22.86
C PHE A 457 21.32 -32.16 21.93
N ASP A 458 22.47 -31.71 22.44
CA ASP A 458 23.67 -31.49 21.66
C ASP A 458 23.50 -30.43 20.53
N THR A 459 24.61 -30.03 19.87
CA THR A 459 24.57 -29.01 18.80
C THR A 459 25.44 -29.35 17.61
N ASN A 460 25.20 -28.69 16.49
CA ASN A 460 26.07 -28.68 15.32
C ASN A 460 26.25 -27.24 14.83
N PRO A 461 27.48 -26.70 14.85
CA PRO A 461 28.71 -27.36 15.30
C PRO A 461 28.68 -27.74 16.79
N ALA A 462 29.44 -28.77 17.16
CA ALA A 462 29.67 -29.11 18.57
C ALA A 462 30.36 -27.96 19.31
N THR A 463 30.14 -27.83 20.61
CA THR A 463 30.86 -26.90 21.50
C THR A 463 31.76 -27.68 22.47
N ASP A 464 32.47 -26.96 23.35
CA ASP A 464 33.25 -27.57 24.42
C ASP A 464 32.37 -28.36 25.42
N SER A 465 31.10 -27.98 25.57
CA SER A 465 30.12 -28.59 26.48
C SER A 465 29.14 -29.54 25.79
N THR A 466 28.98 -29.43 24.46
CA THR A 466 27.93 -30.14 23.70
C THR A 466 28.53 -30.95 22.54
N PRO A 467 28.36 -32.28 22.52
CA PRO A 467 28.64 -33.13 21.36
C PRO A 467 27.97 -32.68 20.05
N ILE A 468 28.33 -33.35 18.94
CA ILE A 468 27.75 -33.09 17.62
C ILE A 468 26.36 -33.72 17.49
N ASN A 469 25.37 -32.94 17.07
CA ASN A 469 24.05 -33.42 16.66
C ASN A 469 23.76 -33.08 15.19
N GLU A 470 23.71 -34.09 14.31
CA GLU A 470 23.44 -33.88 12.87
C GLU A 470 22.05 -33.31 12.58
N ASN A 471 21.09 -33.48 13.50
CA ASN A 471 19.74 -32.92 13.40
C ASN A 471 19.64 -31.48 13.93
N HIS A 472 20.75 -30.90 14.43
CA HIS A 472 20.80 -29.51 14.83
C HIS A 472 21.32 -28.61 13.69
N TYR A 473 20.69 -27.46 13.52
CA TYR A 473 21.14 -26.42 12.61
C TYR A 473 21.24 -25.08 13.36
N HIS A 474 22.39 -24.43 13.23
CA HIS A 474 22.65 -23.11 13.80
C HIS A 474 22.80 -22.09 12.67
N PHE A 475 22.06 -20.98 12.74
CA PHE A 475 22.16 -19.86 11.83
C PHE A 475 22.36 -18.57 12.60
N THR A 476 23.37 -17.80 12.24
CA THR A 476 23.67 -16.49 12.84
C THR A 476 22.87 -15.38 12.17
N ALA A 477 22.90 -14.18 12.77
CA ALA A 477 22.40 -12.96 12.15
C ALA A 477 22.94 -12.74 10.72
N ASP A 478 24.22 -13.01 10.51
CA ASP A 478 24.90 -12.80 9.22
C ASP A 478 24.37 -13.74 8.13
N ASP A 479 24.03 -14.99 8.49
CA ASP A 479 23.46 -15.96 7.56
C ASP A 479 22.10 -15.49 7.01
N GLY A 480 21.34 -14.78 7.84
CA GLY A 480 20.03 -14.21 7.50
C GLY A 480 20.04 -13.15 6.41
N GLY A 481 21.19 -12.53 6.11
CA GLY A 481 21.26 -11.43 5.15
C GLY A 481 20.51 -10.18 5.60
N SER A 482 20.17 -9.31 4.64
CA SER A 482 19.47 -8.06 4.96
C SER A 482 18.01 -8.35 5.32
N ASN A 483 17.57 -7.93 6.50
CA ASN A 483 16.21 -8.16 7.01
C ASN A 483 15.79 -9.64 7.06
N GLY A 484 16.74 -10.55 7.29
CA GLY A 484 16.44 -11.99 7.39
C GLY A 484 16.01 -12.66 6.08
N GLU A 485 16.23 -12.01 4.92
CA GLU A 485 15.76 -12.46 3.62
C GLU A 485 16.24 -13.85 3.20
N ASN A 486 17.36 -14.33 3.75
CA ASN A 486 17.92 -15.65 3.46
C ASN A 486 17.34 -16.76 4.35
N PHE A 487 16.82 -16.44 5.55
CA PHE A 487 16.33 -17.44 6.49
C PHE A 487 15.29 -18.38 5.89
N PRO A 488 14.29 -17.93 5.11
CA PRO A 488 13.33 -18.82 4.47
C PRO A 488 13.97 -19.97 3.68
N THR A 489 15.08 -19.71 2.98
CA THR A 489 15.80 -20.74 2.22
C THR A 489 16.63 -21.63 3.14
N LEU A 490 17.24 -21.06 4.18
CA LEU A 490 18.04 -21.81 5.15
C LEU A 490 17.19 -22.80 5.95
N VAL A 491 15.96 -22.42 6.29
CA VAL A 491 15.06 -23.24 7.11
C VAL A 491 14.18 -24.19 6.31
N ASP A 492 14.09 -24.03 4.99
CA ASP A 492 13.30 -24.90 4.13
C ASP A 492 13.76 -26.37 4.28
N GLY A 493 12.78 -27.28 4.33
CA GLY A 493 12.99 -28.70 4.58
C GLY A 493 13.32 -29.08 6.03
N LYS A 494 13.34 -28.13 6.98
CA LYS A 494 13.67 -28.41 8.39
C LYS A 494 12.41 -28.42 9.24
N LYS A 495 11.90 -29.62 9.48
CA LYS A 495 10.70 -29.86 10.27
C LYS A 495 11.09 -30.22 11.71
N GLY A 496 10.65 -29.45 12.70
CA GLY A 496 11.01 -29.72 14.10
C GLY A 496 10.80 -28.56 15.06
N ILE A 497 11.72 -28.42 16.01
CA ILE A 497 11.67 -27.37 17.04
C ILE A 497 12.48 -26.16 16.58
N PHE A 498 11.83 -25.01 16.54
CA PHE A 498 12.43 -23.72 16.19
C PHE A 498 12.72 -22.90 17.43
N SER A 499 13.92 -22.34 17.52
CA SER A 499 14.28 -21.40 18.57
C SER A 499 15.12 -20.26 18.02
N MET A 500 14.71 -19.03 18.26
CA MET A 500 15.41 -17.82 17.89
C MET A 500 15.81 -17.07 19.16
N VAL A 501 17.01 -16.51 19.20
CA VAL A 501 17.44 -15.62 20.27
C VAL A 501 17.59 -14.21 19.73
N SER A 502 17.09 -13.22 20.47
CA SER A 502 17.18 -11.81 20.11
C SER A 502 18.08 -11.04 21.07
N THR A 503 18.70 -9.97 20.54
CA THR A 503 19.45 -9.01 21.35
C THR A 503 18.62 -7.80 21.78
N ASN A 504 17.33 -7.70 21.39
CA ASN A 504 16.49 -6.55 21.72
C ASN A 504 15.96 -6.63 23.17
N PRO A 505 16.36 -5.72 24.08
CA PRO A 505 15.90 -5.74 25.48
C PRO A 505 14.45 -5.26 25.67
N GLN A 506 13.83 -4.67 24.64
CA GLN A 506 12.43 -4.26 24.66
C GLN A 506 11.49 -5.32 24.07
N TRP A 507 12.06 -6.32 23.39
CA TRP A 507 11.34 -7.47 22.85
C TRP A 507 11.46 -8.66 23.81
N SER A 508 10.88 -9.81 23.48
CA SER A 508 11.23 -11.04 24.18
C SER A 508 12.72 -11.35 24.03
N SER A 509 13.27 -12.16 24.94
CA SER A 509 14.65 -12.64 24.82
C SER A 509 14.89 -13.51 23.58
N GLY A 510 13.81 -13.92 22.90
CA GLY A 510 13.82 -14.78 21.73
C GLY A 510 12.40 -15.21 21.33
N HIS A 511 12.32 -16.15 20.39
CA HIS A 511 11.11 -16.86 19.99
C HIS A 511 11.33 -18.37 20.08
N ALA A 512 10.26 -19.12 20.34
CA ALA A 512 10.30 -20.57 20.30
C ALA A 512 8.99 -21.10 19.73
N ASP A 513 9.07 -21.98 18.72
CA ASP A 513 7.91 -22.48 18.02
C ASP A 513 8.17 -23.88 17.44
N ILE A 514 7.16 -24.43 16.77
CA ILE A 514 7.31 -25.54 15.85
C ILE A 514 7.49 -25.00 14.43
N ILE A 515 8.43 -25.58 13.69
CA ILE A 515 8.67 -25.28 12.27
C ILE A 515 8.29 -26.47 11.40
N ASN A 516 7.56 -26.18 10.33
CA ASN A 516 7.11 -27.14 9.34
C ASN A 516 8.18 -27.39 8.26
N ASP A 517 8.00 -28.46 7.50
CA ASP A 517 8.88 -28.83 6.38
C ASP A 517 9.01 -27.73 5.32
N ASP A 518 8.01 -26.88 5.18
CA ASP A 518 7.95 -25.80 4.21
C ASP A 518 8.60 -24.48 4.68
N GLY A 519 9.30 -24.53 5.82
CA GLY A 519 10.02 -23.43 6.44
C GLY A 519 9.13 -22.43 7.18
N THR A 520 7.83 -22.72 7.37
CA THR A 520 6.92 -21.86 8.15
C THR A 520 6.79 -22.32 9.60
N CYS A 521 6.55 -21.36 10.50
CA CYS A 521 6.36 -21.63 11.92
C CYS A 521 4.87 -21.54 12.28
N LYS A 522 4.39 -22.30 13.26
CA LYS A 522 2.95 -22.35 13.57
C LYS A 522 2.35 -21.01 14.01
N SER A 523 3.11 -20.22 14.77
CA SER A 523 2.74 -18.88 15.25
C SER A 523 3.42 -17.74 14.48
N GLY A 524 4.31 -18.08 13.52
CA GLY A 524 5.15 -17.13 12.78
C GLY A 524 6.62 -17.22 13.18
N CYS A 525 7.54 -16.98 12.24
CA CYS A 525 8.98 -17.24 12.43
C CYS A 525 9.81 -16.04 12.89
N HIS A 526 9.27 -14.82 12.80
CA HIS A 526 9.95 -13.59 13.23
C HIS A 526 11.34 -13.37 12.58
N PHE A 527 11.50 -13.71 11.29
CA PHE A 527 12.76 -13.45 10.57
C PHE A 527 13.04 -11.96 10.39
N GLN A 528 11.99 -11.15 10.46
CA GLN A 528 12.07 -9.69 10.58
C GLN A 528 10.80 -9.18 11.25
N ASP A 529 10.97 -8.37 12.30
CA ASP A 529 9.87 -7.72 13.01
C ASP A 529 9.90 -6.18 12.85
N ASN A 530 8.82 -5.53 13.29
CA ASN A 530 8.75 -4.08 13.43
C ASN A 530 8.00 -3.68 14.73
N PRO A 531 8.66 -2.98 15.68
CA PRO A 531 10.07 -2.55 15.64
C PRO A 531 11.02 -3.75 15.50
N PRO A 532 12.18 -3.59 14.84
CA PRO A 532 13.09 -4.71 14.61
C PRO A 532 13.44 -5.44 15.91
N ALA A 533 13.28 -6.76 15.90
CA ALA A 533 13.89 -7.68 16.86
C ALA A 533 15.15 -8.24 16.21
N PRO A 534 16.36 -7.67 16.44
CA PRO A 534 17.56 -8.17 15.82
C PRO A 534 17.81 -9.60 16.30
N ILE A 535 17.92 -10.50 15.33
CA ILE A 535 18.24 -11.90 15.56
C ILE A 535 19.72 -11.97 15.93
N ASP A 536 20.03 -12.63 17.03
CA ASP A 536 21.40 -13.04 17.35
C ASP A 536 21.73 -14.32 16.57
N TYR A 537 20.86 -15.33 16.76
CA TYR A 537 20.91 -16.59 16.06
C TYR A 537 19.57 -17.34 16.11
N ILE A 538 19.45 -18.35 15.25
CA ILE A 538 18.37 -19.33 15.18
C ILE A 538 18.99 -20.73 15.31
N ASP A 539 18.41 -21.54 16.19
CA ASP A 539 18.65 -22.97 16.29
C ASP A 539 17.40 -23.74 15.85
N ILE A 540 17.60 -24.81 15.08
CA ILE A 540 16.55 -25.76 14.71
C ILE A 540 17.00 -27.17 15.06
N TRP A 541 16.18 -27.89 15.81
CA TRP A 541 16.32 -29.33 16.02
C TRP A 541 15.29 -30.05 15.15
N VAL A 542 15.76 -30.70 14.09
CA VAL A 542 14.91 -31.50 13.20
C VAL A 542 14.44 -32.75 13.93
N LEU A 543 13.14 -33.02 13.84
CA LEU A 543 12.49 -34.17 14.46
C LEU A 543 12.06 -35.14 13.36
N GLU A 544 12.30 -36.44 13.59
CA GLU A 544 11.92 -37.52 12.66
C GLU A 544 10.45 -37.91 12.78
#